data_AF-A0A433QFY0-F1
#
_entry.id   AF-A0A433QFY0-F1
#
_cell.length_a   1.000
_cell.length_b   1.000
_cell.length_c   1.000
_cell.angle_alpha   90.00
_cell.angle_beta   90.00
_cell.angle_gamma   90.00
#
_symmetry.space_group_name_H-M   'P 1'
#
loop_
_entity.id
_entity.type
_entity.pdbx_description
1 polymer ?
#
loop_
_entity_poly.entity_id
_entity_poly.type
_entity_poly.pdbx_seq_one_letter_code
_entity_poly.pdbx_strand_id
1 'polypeptide(L)'
;MSRAKKGRYTGSANTFYGKHHTNKNKAIFSAQAKSRPVSNHHVSVTLTDLQHNVIGEFLSMTALSVHLKADRATLTKYRDSGLPFRGTYYIRKKDQKGE
;
A
#
# COMPACT_ATOMS: atom_id res chain seq x y z
N MET A 1 1.82 -28.82 -18.63
CA MET A 1 2.26 -27.45 -19.00
C MET A 1 1.02 -26.57 -19.17
N SER A 2 0.96 -25.38 -18.57
CA SER A 2 -0.22 -24.51 -18.73
C SER A 2 -0.35 -24.00 -20.17
N ARG A 3 -1.59 -23.85 -20.66
CA ARG A 3 -1.90 -23.39 -22.04
C ARG A 3 -1.44 -21.96 -22.32
N ALA A 4 -1.00 -21.21 -21.31
CA ALA A 4 -0.35 -19.91 -21.44
C ALA A 4 1.10 -20.07 -21.93
N LYS A 5 1.30 -20.74 -23.05
CA LYS A 5 2.60 -20.91 -23.70
C LYS A 5 2.88 -19.68 -24.57
N LYS A 6 3.98 -18.96 -24.26
CA LYS A 6 4.71 -17.94 -25.05
C LYS A 6 3.89 -17.17 -26.11
N GLY A 7 3.47 -15.95 -25.78
CA GLY A 7 3.12 -14.89 -26.76
C GLY A 7 1.80 -15.03 -27.53
N ARG A 8 1.09 -16.17 -27.47
CA ARG A 8 -0.14 -16.39 -28.25
C ARG A 8 -1.37 -15.56 -27.83
N TYR A 9 -1.34 -14.95 -26.65
CA TYR A 9 -2.48 -14.19 -26.10
C TYR A 9 -2.05 -12.79 -25.63
N THR A 10 -1.07 -12.19 -26.31
CA THR A 10 -0.54 -10.85 -26.00
C THR A 10 -0.83 -9.89 -27.15
N GLY A 11 -0.97 -8.59 -26.84
CA GLY A 11 -1.24 -7.56 -27.85
C GLY A 11 -2.54 -7.85 -28.61
N SER A 12 -2.50 -7.69 -29.94
CA SER A 12 -3.63 -7.96 -30.84
C SER A 12 -4.05 -9.44 -30.92
N ALA A 13 -3.17 -10.37 -30.53
CA ALA A 13 -3.50 -11.81 -30.48
C ALA A 13 -4.35 -12.19 -29.25
N ASN A 14 -4.57 -11.27 -28.31
CA ASN A 14 -5.49 -11.49 -27.20
C ASN A 14 -6.95 -11.39 -27.69
N THR A 15 -7.79 -12.39 -27.39
CA THR A 15 -9.22 -12.42 -27.78
C THR A 15 -10.08 -11.30 -27.17
N PHE A 16 -9.54 -10.62 -26.16
CA PHE A 16 -10.12 -9.47 -25.49
C PHE A 16 -9.58 -8.13 -25.99
N TYR A 17 -8.56 -8.12 -26.87
CA TYR A 17 -8.02 -6.88 -27.44
C TYR A 17 -9.10 -6.12 -28.21
N GLY A 18 -9.16 -4.80 -28.00
CA GLY A 18 -10.20 -3.93 -28.60
C GLY A 18 -11.59 -4.02 -27.97
N LYS A 19 -11.82 -4.90 -26.99
CA LYS A 19 -13.09 -4.99 -26.25
C LYS A 19 -13.03 -4.18 -24.96
N HIS A 20 -14.20 -3.69 -24.53
CA HIS A 20 -14.34 -2.94 -23.28
C HIS A 20 -15.27 -3.67 -22.31
N HIS A 21 -14.94 -3.62 -21.03
CA HIS A 21 -15.87 -4.05 -19.99
C HIS A 21 -17.05 -3.09 -19.89
N THR A 22 -18.25 -3.65 -19.76
CA THR A 22 -19.46 -2.89 -19.44
C THR A 22 -19.39 -2.34 -18.00
N ASN A 23 -20.21 -1.33 -17.70
CA ASN A 23 -20.29 -0.77 -16.34
C ASN A 23 -20.71 -1.83 -15.30
N LYS A 24 -21.58 -2.78 -15.68
CA LYS A 24 -21.96 -3.91 -14.83
C LYS A 24 -20.75 -4.76 -14.44
N ASN A 25 -19.91 -5.10 -15.42
CA ASN A 25 -18.69 -5.89 -15.16
C ASN A 25 -17.69 -5.12 -14.30
N LYS A 26 -17.50 -3.83 -14.56
CA LYS A 26 -16.64 -2.96 -13.73
C LYS A 26 -17.13 -2.90 -12.27
N ALA A 27 -18.43 -2.84 -12.04
CA ALA A 27 -19.01 -2.85 -10.70
C ALA A 27 -18.73 -4.16 -9.96
N ILE A 28 -18.86 -5.31 -10.63
CA ILE A 28 -18.51 -6.62 -10.07
C ILE A 28 -17.03 -6.67 -9.66
N PHE A 29 -16.13 -6.22 -10.54
CA PHE A 29 -14.69 -6.18 -10.23
C PHE A 29 -14.38 -5.27 -9.05
N SER A 30 -15.02 -4.10 -8.96
CA SER A 30 -14.85 -3.16 -7.84
C SER A 30 -15.30 -3.76 -6.51
N ALA A 31 -16.48 -4.41 -6.49
CA ALA A 31 -16.97 -5.10 -5.30
C ALA A 31 -15.99 -6.19 -4.84
N GLN A 32 -15.51 -7.02 -5.78
CA GLN A 32 -14.54 -8.06 -5.47
C GLN A 32 -13.18 -7.50 -5.05
N ALA A 33 -12.73 -6.37 -5.62
CA ALA A 33 -11.45 -5.75 -5.23
C ALA A 33 -11.51 -5.23 -3.79
N LYS A 34 -12.64 -4.66 -3.37
CA LYS A 34 -12.85 -4.16 -2.00
C LYS A 34 -12.91 -5.26 -0.94
N SER A 35 -13.36 -6.46 -1.31
CA SER A 35 -13.43 -7.61 -0.39
C SER A 35 -12.13 -8.39 -0.27
N ARG A 36 -11.13 -8.11 -1.13
CA ARG A 36 -9.83 -8.77 -1.05
C ARG A 36 -9.13 -8.37 0.25
N PRO A 37 -8.52 -9.33 0.98
CA PRO A 37 -7.58 -8.97 2.03
C PRO A 37 -6.46 -8.17 1.38
N VAL A 38 -6.14 -7.01 1.96
CA VAL A 38 -5.06 -6.17 1.45
C VAL A 38 -3.77 -6.97 1.62
N SER A 39 -2.96 -7.08 0.56
CA SER A 39 -1.74 -7.91 0.59
C SER A 39 -0.84 -7.53 1.76
N ASN A 40 -0.32 -8.53 2.49
CA ASN A 40 0.55 -8.37 3.67
C ASN A 40 1.90 -7.67 3.41
N HIS A 41 2.14 -7.09 2.23
CA HIS A 41 3.35 -6.33 1.91
C HIS A 41 3.32 -4.88 2.45
N HIS A 42 2.46 -4.59 3.43
CA HIS A 42 2.47 -3.31 4.10
C HIS A 42 3.66 -3.24 5.06
N VAL A 43 4.47 -2.19 4.91
CA VAL A 43 5.52 -1.86 5.87
C VAL A 43 4.83 -1.20 7.07
N SER A 44 4.74 -1.92 8.17
CA SER A 44 4.30 -1.39 9.46
C SER A 44 5.21 -0.26 9.91
N VAL A 45 4.64 0.72 10.60
CA VAL A 45 5.36 1.89 11.08
C VAL A 45 5.09 2.14 12.54
N THR A 46 6.11 2.61 13.24
CA THR A 46 6.06 2.97 14.65
C THR A 46 6.18 4.48 14.76
N LEU A 47 5.32 5.08 15.57
CA LEU A 47 5.35 6.50 15.91
C LEU A 47 5.98 6.66 17.30
N THR A 48 7.02 7.46 17.41
CA THR A 48 7.68 7.76 18.69
C THR A 48 7.67 9.24 18.99
N ASP A 49 7.76 9.60 20.27
CA ASP A 49 8.01 10.98 20.70
C ASP A 49 9.47 11.41 20.42
N LEU A 50 9.82 12.62 20.85
CA LEU A 50 11.18 13.17 20.71
C LEU A 50 12.22 12.45 21.59
N GLN A 51 11.76 11.77 22.64
CA GLN A 51 12.55 10.96 23.56
C GLN A 51 12.65 9.49 23.12
N HIS A 52 12.09 9.14 21.95
CA HIS A 52 12.04 7.79 21.38
C HIS A 52 11.13 6.80 22.11
N ASN A 53 10.21 7.26 22.95
CA ASN A 53 9.18 6.41 23.52
C ASN A 53 8.12 6.10 22.46
N VAL A 54 7.66 4.85 22.42
CA VAL A 54 6.63 4.41 21.47
C VAL A 54 5.27 4.96 21.87
N ILE A 55 4.67 5.77 21.01
CA ILE A 55 3.31 6.31 21.18
C ILE A 55 2.28 5.37 20.55
N GLY A 56 2.63 4.76 19.42
CA GLY A 56 1.73 3.85 18.73
C GLY A 56 2.37 3.10 17.58
N GLU A 57 1.77 1.97 17.24
CA GLU A 57 2.13 1.15 16.10
C GLU A 57 0.99 1.13 15.08
N PHE A 58 1.34 1.23 13.81
CA PHE A 58 0.38 1.26 12.72
C PHE A 58 0.76 0.21 11.69
N LEU A 59 -0.26 -0.52 11.20
CA LEU A 59 -0.09 -1.57 10.20
C LEU A 59 0.48 -1.06 8.86
N SER A 60 0.33 0.24 8.57
CA SER A 60 0.86 0.84 7.36
C SER A 60 0.97 2.36 7.48
N MET A 61 1.71 2.97 6.55
CA MET A 61 1.74 4.42 6.38
C MET A 61 0.35 5.01 6.09
N THR A 62 -0.54 4.25 5.45
CA THR A 62 -1.91 4.70 5.18
C THR A 62 -2.73 4.79 6.47
N ALA A 63 -2.55 3.83 7.38
CA ALA A 63 -3.20 3.88 8.69
C ALA A 63 -2.68 5.09 9.49
N LEU A 64 -1.36 5.33 9.45
CA LEU A 64 -0.77 6.51 10.09
C LEU A 64 -1.26 7.82 9.48
N SER A 65 -1.44 7.90 8.15
CA SER A 65 -1.94 9.11 7.47
C SER A 65 -3.36 9.47 7.89
N VAL A 66 -4.22 8.46 8.07
CA VAL A 66 -5.59 8.67 8.58
C VAL A 66 -5.55 9.18 10.02
N HIS A 67 -4.70 8.57 10.86
CA HIS A 67 -4.57 8.95 12.27
C HIS A 67 -4.05 10.39 12.45
N LEU A 68 -2.98 10.75 11.75
CA LEU A 68 -2.35 12.08 11.86
C LEU A 68 -3.04 13.17 11.02
N LYS A 69 -4.03 12.79 10.21
CA LYS A 69 -4.70 13.64 9.21
C LYS A 69 -3.67 14.39 8.35
N ALA A 70 -2.74 13.63 7.80
CA ALA A 70 -1.61 14.14 7.02
C ALA A 70 -1.42 13.31 5.75
N ASP A 71 -0.89 13.94 4.70
CA ASP A 71 -0.64 13.25 3.45
C ASP A 71 0.45 12.16 3.59
N ARG A 72 0.24 11.04 2.90
CA ARG A 72 1.12 9.86 2.97
C ARG A 72 2.51 10.14 2.41
N ALA A 73 2.62 10.93 1.34
CA ALA A 73 3.92 11.25 0.75
C ALA A 73 4.72 12.15 1.69
N THR A 74 4.05 13.11 2.33
CA THR A 74 4.65 13.94 3.37
C THR A 74 5.19 13.09 4.51
N LEU A 75 4.37 12.21 5.10
CA LEU A 75 4.83 11.34 6.20
C LEU A 75 6.00 10.43 5.80
N THR A 76 5.99 9.94 4.56
CA THR A 76 7.07 9.13 4.01
C THR A 76 8.37 9.93 3.93
N LYS A 77 8.31 11.19 3.47
CA LYS A 77 9.46 12.09 3.43
C LYS A 77 10.08 12.29 4.81
N TYR A 78 9.26 12.56 5.84
CA TYR A 78 9.74 12.77 7.21
C TYR A 78 10.35 11.50 7.83
N ARG A 79 9.75 10.34 7.55
CA ARG A 79 10.30 9.04 7.93
C ARG A 79 11.69 8.84 7.32
N ASP A 80 11.82 9.05 6.02
CA ASP A 80 13.06 8.78 5.28
C ASP A 80 14.14 9.83 5.58
N SER A 81 13.76 11.08 5.87
CA SER A 81 14.69 12.12 6.30
C SER A 81 15.12 12.00 7.76
N GLY A 82 14.49 11.12 8.55
CA GLY A 82 14.76 11.00 9.99
C GLY A 82 14.47 12.27 10.78
N LEU A 83 13.59 13.15 10.27
CA LEU A 83 13.24 14.41 10.91
C LEU A 83 11.90 14.27 11.65
N PRO A 84 11.69 15.02 12.75
CA PRO A 84 10.44 14.98 13.46
C PRO A 84 9.32 15.62 12.63
N PHE A 85 8.25 14.88 12.41
CA PHE A 85 7.03 15.40 11.80
C PHE A 85 6.37 16.40 12.75
N ARG A 86 6.06 17.60 12.24
CA ARG A 86 5.52 18.75 13.01
C ARG A 86 6.36 19.11 14.26
N GLY A 87 7.63 18.71 14.30
CA GLY A 87 8.49 18.92 15.47
C GLY A 87 8.09 18.11 16.71
N THR A 88 7.24 17.08 16.57
CA THR A 88 6.67 16.36 17.71
C THR A 88 6.97 14.86 17.69
N TYR A 89 6.99 14.25 16.50
CA TYR A 89 7.03 12.79 16.40
C TYR A 89 8.05 12.31 15.38
N TYR A 90 8.75 11.22 15.68
CA TYR A 90 9.51 10.47 14.68
C TYR A 90 8.67 9.30 14.13
N ILE A 91 8.86 9.01 12.85
CA ILE A 91 8.21 7.90 12.17
C ILE A 91 9.31 6.91 11.79
N ARG A 92 9.19 5.66 12.24
CA ARG A 92 10.15 4.59 11.95
C ARG A 92 9.47 3.42 11.26
N LYS A 93 10.21 2.73 10.40
CA LYS A 93 9.76 1.42 9.91
C LYS A 93 9.84 0.43 11.06
N LYS A 94 8.85 -0.43 11.21
CA LYS A 94 8.97 -1.58 12.11
C LYS A 94 9.93 -2.54 11.44
N ASP A 95 11.09 -2.75 12.04
CA ASP A 95 12.05 -3.73 11.54
C ASP A 95 11.32 -5.09 11.49
N GLN A 96 11.23 -5.67 10.29
CA GLN A 96 10.92 -7.08 10.19
C GLN A 96 12.12 -7.80 10.79
N LYS A 97 12.01 -8.24 12.05
CA LYS A 97 12.92 -9.24 12.59
C LYS A 97 12.92 -10.38 11.57
N GLY A 98 14.03 -10.51 10.84
CA GLY A 98 14.31 -11.68 10.05
C GLY A 98 14.38 -12.84 11.01
N GLU A 99 13.40 -13.74 10.89
CA GLU A 99 13.43 -15.07 11.44
C GLU A 99 13.43 -16.04 10.25
#